data_AF-A0A2G6LF74-F1
#
_entry.id   AF-A0A2G6LF74-F1
#
_cell.length_a   1.000
_cell.length_b   1.000
_cell.length_c   1.000
_cell.angle_alpha   90.00
_cell.angle_beta   90.00
_cell.angle_gamma   90.00
#
_symmetry.space_group_name_H-M   'P 1'
#
loop_
_entity.id
_entity.type
_entity.pdbx_description
1 polymer ?
#
loop_
_entity_poly.entity_id
_entity_poly.type
_entity_poly.pdbx_seq_one_letter_code
_entity_poly.pdbx_strand_id
1 'polypeptide(L)' 'YPLCTGGKRACPPEDCGGLPGYYQLVEILADKKHQEYNDMVDWLKHHAKDYTPYDPDSFDSSTVKFSNPKKRFKMAFE' A
#
# COMPACT_ATOMS: atom_id res chain seq x y z
N TYR A 1 10.20 -20.83 3.69
CA TYR A 1 8.77 -20.55 3.44
C TYR A 1 8.30 -19.53 4.45
N PRO A 2 7.37 -18.61 4.13
CA PRO A 2 6.76 -18.33 2.83
C PRO A 2 7.70 -17.59 1.85
N LEU A 3 7.32 -17.56 0.57
CA LEU A 3 7.96 -16.81 -0.52
C LEU A 3 6.85 -16.24 -1.41
N CYS A 4 6.95 -14.96 -1.78
CA CYS A 4 6.05 -14.33 -2.74
C CYS A 4 6.54 -14.68 -4.15
N THR A 5 5.74 -15.41 -4.93
CA THR A 5 6.09 -15.82 -6.29
C THR A 5 5.58 -14.85 -7.36
N GLY A 6 4.73 -13.90 -6.98
CA GLY A 6 4.14 -12.93 -7.89
C GLY A 6 2.95 -12.19 -7.27
N GLY A 7 2.43 -11.22 -8.02
CA GLY A 7 1.31 -10.35 -7.64
C GLY A 7 1.13 -9.24 -8.67
N LYS A 8 0.14 -8.38 -8.45
CA LYS A 8 -0.14 -7.22 -9.31
C LYS A 8 -0.78 -6.10 -8.50
N ARG A 9 -0.58 -4.87 -8.97
CA ARG A 9 -1.13 -3.63 -8.40
C ARG A 9 -0.58 -3.33 -7.00
N ALA A 10 -0.59 -2.05 -6.65
CA ALA A 10 -0.17 -1.63 -5.33
C ALA A 10 -1.21 -2.02 -4.29
N CYS A 11 -0.74 -2.23 -3.06
CA CYS A 11 -1.65 -2.31 -1.91
C CYS A 11 -2.35 -0.96 -1.75
N PRO A 12 -3.66 -0.92 -1.44
CA PRO A 12 -4.30 0.30 -0.98
C PRO A 12 -3.53 0.88 0.21
N PRO A 13 -3.35 2.20 0.28
CA PRO A 13 -2.80 2.84 1.47
C PRO A 13 -3.61 2.45 2.71
N GLU A 14 -2.92 2.17 3.82
CA GLU A 14 -3.57 1.96 5.12
C GLU A 14 -4.50 3.14 5.43
N ASP A 15 -5.63 2.85 6.09
CA ASP A 15 -6.62 3.85 6.51
C ASP A 15 -7.20 4.73 5.38
N CYS A 16 -7.11 4.29 4.10
CA CYS A 16 -7.68 5.02 2.96
C CYS A 16 -9.22 5.02 2.87
N GLY A 17 -9.95 4.56 3.89
CA GLY A 17 -11.42 4.53 3.89
C GLY A 17 -12.04 3.30 3.20
N GLY A 18 -11.30 2.19 3.11
CA GLY A 18 -11.78 0.94 2.53
C GLY A 18 -11.96 1.00 1.01
N LEU A 19 -12.80 0.11 0.47
CA LEU A 19 -13.03 0.01 -0.98
C LEU A 19 -13.46 1.35 -1.64
N PRO A 20 -14.46 2.10 -1.13
CA PRO A 20 -14.88 3.34 -1.77
C PRO A 20 -13.79 4.43 -1.69
N GLY A 21 -13.13 4.58 -0.54
CA GLY A 21 -12.07 5.57 -0.39
C GLY A 21 -10.84 5.27 -1.25
N TYR A 22 -10.49 3.99 -1.43
CA TYR A 22 -9.45 3.59 -2.37
C TYR A 22 -9.77 3.97 -3.82
N TYR A 23 -10.99 3.72 -4.29
CA TYR A 23 -11.35 4.10 -5.66
C TYR A 23 -11.36 5.61 -5.86
N GLN A 24 -11.85 6.37 -4.89
CA GLN A 24 -11.80 7.83 -4.92
C GLN A 24 -10.35 8.34 -4.99
N LEU A 25 -9.45 7.76 -4.18
CA LEU A 25 -8.03 8.08 -4.21
C LEU A 25 -7.42 7.84 -5.60
N VAL A 26 -7.68 6.68 -6.21
CA VAL A 26 -7.16 6.35 -7.54
C VAL A 26 -7.72 7.30 -8.60
N GLU A 27 -9.01 7.65 -8.53
CA GLU A 27 -9.65 8.60 -9.44
C GLU A 27 -9.05 10.00 -9.31
N ILE A 28 -8.90 10.52 -8.10
CA ILE A 28 -8.30 11.83 -7.84
C ILE A 28 -6.87 11.88 -8.35
N LEU A 29 -6.06 10.85 -8.09
CA LEU A 29 -4.65 10.81 -8.52
C LEU A 29 -4.47 10.61 -10.03
N ALA A 30 -5.47 10.06 -10.72
CA ALA A 30 -5.44 9.92 -12.18
C ALA A 30 -5.55 11.29 -12.89
N ASP A 31 -6.18 12.30 -12.25
CA ASP A 31 -6.31 13.64 -12.80
C ASP A 31 -5.56 14.70 -11.97
N LYS A 32 -4.41 15.14 -12.48
CA LYS A 32 -3.60 16.21 -11.87
C LYS A 32 -4.31 17.57 -11.78
N LYS A 33 -5.41 17.76 -12.50
CA LYS A 33 -6.24 18.97 -12.44
C LYS A 33 -7.42 18.82 -11.48
N HIS A 34 -7.62 17.65 -10.89
CA HIS A 34 -8.66 17.45 -9.90
C HIS A 34 -8.45 18.40 -8.72
N GLN A 35 -9.53 19.02 -8.23
CA GLN A 35 -9.46 20.02 -7.17
C GLN A 35 -8.77 19.48 -5.90
N GLU A 36 -9.02 18.22 -5.57
CA GLU A 36 -8.46 17.52 -4.41
C GLU A 36 -7.09 16.85 -4.67
N TYR A 37 -6.50 16.98 -5.88
CA TYR A 37 -5.26 16.27 -6.22
C TYR A 37 -4.12 16.60 -5.26
N ASN A 38 -3.88 17.89 -5.00
CA ASN A 38 -2.79 18.33 -4.14
C ASN A 38 -2.99 17.87 -2.69
N ASP A 39 -4.22 17.93 -2.19
CA ASP A 39 -4.58 17.50 -0.84
C ASP A 39 -4.38 15.98 -0.70
N MET A 40 -4.77 15.20 -1.71
CA MET A 40 -4.58 13.75 -1.71
C MET A 40 -3.09 13.36 -1.76
N VAL A 41 -2.28 14.05 -2.57
CA VAL A 41 -0.82 13.83 -2.59
C VAL A 41 -0.17 14.23 -1.27
N ASP A 42 -0.59 15.34 -0.66
CA ASP A 42 -0.08 15.78 0.63
C ASP A 42 -0.42 14.77 1.74
N TRP A 43 -1.65 14.25 1.74
CA TRP A 43 -2.08 13.18 2.64
C TRP A 43 -1.22 11.92 2.49
N LEU A 44 -0.93 11.49 1.26
CA LEU A 44 -0.08 10.32 1.00
C LEU A 44 1.37 10.51 1.47
N LYS A 45 1.92 11.71 1.29
CA LYS A 45 3.28 12.07 1.68
C LYS A 45 3.44 12.11 3.20
N HIS A 46 2.43 12.62 3.91
CA HIS A 46 2.45 12.72 5.37
C HIS A 46 1.90 11.49 6.09
N HIS A 47 1.52 10.43 5.35
CA HIS A 47 1.12 9.16 5.94
C HIS A 47 2.31 8.48 6.64
N ALA A 48 2.04 7.71 7.70
CA ALA A 48 3.08 7.03 8.51
C ALA A 48 4.00 6.07 7.73
N LYS A 49 3.60 5.66 6.52
CA LYS A 49 4.36 4.77 5.63
C LYS A 49 4.94 5.49 4.40
N ASP A 50 4.67 6.78 4.23
CA ASP A 50 4.93 7.60 3.03
C ASP A 50 4.65 6.85 1.71
N TYR A 51 3.47 7.11 1.15
CA TYR A 51 3.04 6.43 -0.07
C TYR A 51 3.41 7.19 -1.35
N THR A 52 4.17 8.29 -1.28
CA THR A 52 4.42 9.16 -2.43
C THR A 52 5.74 8.81 -3.15
N PRO A 53 5.76 8.67 -4.49
CA PRO A 53 4.61 8.68 -5.39
C PRO A 53 3.81 7.37 -5.33
N TYR A 54 2.48 7.49 -5.32
CA TYR A 54 1.59 6.34 -5.35
C TYR A 54 1.26 5.96 -6.80
N ASP A 55 1.58 4.73 -7.19
CA ASP A 55 1.20 4.14 -8.47
C ASP A 55 0.32 2.91 -8.23
N PRO A 56 -0.98 2.94 -8.58
CA PRO A 56 -1.91 1.84 -8.32
C PRO A 56 -1.57 0.55 -9.09
N ASP A 57 -0.74 0.60 -10.12
CA ASP A 57 -0.36 -0.57 -10.92
C ASP A 57 1.02 -1.13 -10.55
N SER A 58 1.77 -0.45 -9.68
CA SER A 58 3.10 -0.88 -9.24
C SER A 58 3.05 -2.04 -8.25
N PHE A 59 3.81 -3.10 -8.53
CA PHE A 59 4.03 -4.21 -7.60
C PHE A 59 5.37 -4.90 -7.87
N ASP A 60 6.14 -5.17 -6.83
CA ASP A 60 7.37 -5.98 -6.92
C ASP A 60 7.40 -7.06 -5.82
N SER A 61 7.28 -8.32 -6.25
CA SER A 61 7.34 -9.50 -5.37
C SER A 61 8.63 -9.60 -4.56
N SER A 62 9.75 -9.06 -5.07
CA SER A 62 11.06 -9.13 -4.42
C SER A 62 11.13 -8.27 -3.15
N THR A 63 10.24 -7.28 -3.03
CA THR A 63 10.17 -6.37 -1.89
C THR A 63 9.39 -6.94 -0.71
N VAL A 64 8.66 -8.05 -0.91
CA VAL A 64 7.80 -8.65 0.12
C VAL A 64 8.65 -9.33 1.20
N LYS A 65 8.58 -8.81 2.43
CA LYS A 65 9.32 -9.33 3.58
C LYS A 65 8.39 -10.08 4.52
N PHE A 66 8.64 -11.37 4.69
CA PHE A 66 7.90 -12.22 5.63
C PHE A 66 8.65 -12.38 6.96
N SER A 67 7.90 -12.43 8.06
CA SER A 67 8.43 -12.77 9.37
C SER A 67 9.01 -14.19 9.40
N ASN A 68 10.08 -14.39 10.18
CA ASN A 68 10.69 -15.72 10.31
C ASN A 68 9.70 -16.72 10.96
N PRO A 69 9.34 -17.82 10.27
CA PRO A 69 8.32 -18.75 10.77
C PRO A 69 8.71 -19.45 12.06
N LYS A 70 9.99 -19.84 12.22
CA LYS A 70 10.47 -20.51 13.46
C LYS A 70 10.35 -19.58 14.66
N LYS A 71 10.72 -18.30 14.49
CA LYS A 71 10.56 -17.29 15.54
C LYS A 71 9.08 -17.09 15.88
N ARG A 72 8.22 -16.98 14.86
CA ARG A 72 6.77 -16.81 15.06
C ARG A 72 6.14 -18.01 15.77
N PHE A 73 6.55 -19.23 15.42
CA PHE A 73 6.07 -20.46 16.07
C PHE A 73 6.45 -20.48 17.55
N LYS A 74 7.73 -20.22 17.85
CA LYS A 74 8.23 -20.12 19.21
C LYS A 74 7.42 -19.11 20.04
N MET A 75 7.25 -17.88 19.54
CA MET A 75 6.47 -16.84 20.24
C MET A 75 5.00 -17.23 20.53
N ALA A 76 4.39 -18.08 19.71
CA ALA A 76 2.97 -18.41 19.84
C ALA A 76 2.70 -19.63 20.73
N PHE A 77 3.66 -20.56 20.85
CA PHE A 77 3.42 -21.89 21.42
C PHE A 77 4.50 -22.38 22.40
N GLU A 78 5.63 -21.67 22.54
CA GLU A 78 6.67 -21.92 23.55
C GLU A 78 6.79 -20.73 24.50
#